data_AF-A0A917I0E8-F1
#
_entry.id   AF-A0A917I0E8-F1
#
_cell.length_a   1.000
_cell.length_b   1.000
_cell.length_c   1.000
_cell.angle_alpha   90.00
_cell.angle_beta   90.00
_cell.angle_gamma   90.00
#
_symmetry.space_group_name_H-M   'P 1'
#
loop_
_entity.id
_entity.type
_entity.pdbx_description
1 polymer ?
#
loop_
_entity_poly.entity_id
_entity_poly.type
_entity_poly.pdbx_seq_one_letter_code
_entity_poly.pdbx_strand_id
1 'polypeptide(L)'
;MIWKGNLAKIINESGYSDRQIFAWTGISTPVISNMSNQKHDSLKVDQFIKLKLLLKKDHEDFVYEIFGKQYFSSVRKVERPDKLTKLGKILTDQYSYEKLPKKELSRATGLPSSRINYIVEEEDETIKIDELTKIELALERPLGTLVKKRFSKIKLNTQRQYEAALKKLKE
;
A
#
# COMPACT_ATOMS: atom_id res chain seq x y z
N MET A 1 -0.51 -18.05 7.09
CA MET A 1 -0.36 -16.76 6.39
C MET A 1 1.08 -16.29 6.52
N ILE A 2 1.86 -16.35 5.44
CA ILE A 2 3.31 -16.04 5.47
C ILE A 2 3.57 -14.54 5.70
N TRP A 3 2.72 -13.67 5.14
CA TRP A 3 2.99 -12.23 5.10
C TRP A 3 2.97 -11.51 6.46
N LYS A 4 2.11 -11.93 7.40
CA LYS A 4 2.10 -11.36 8.77
C LYS A 4 3.42 -11.67 9.48
N GLY A 5 3.94 -12.89 9.30
CA GLY A 5 5.23 -13.31 9.83
C GLY A 5 6.39 -12.51 9.22
N ASN A 6 6.36 -12.27 7.90
CA ASN A 6 7.35 -11.45 7.22
C ASN A 6 7.34 -10.00 7.75
N LEU A 7 6.16 -9.37 7.87
CA LEU A 7 6.04 -8.02 8.41
C LEU A 7 6.55 -7.94 9.85
N ALA A 8 6.17 -8.91 10.70
CA ALA A 8 6.64 -8.99 12.07
C ALA A 8 8.17 -9.09 12.14
N LYS A 9 8.77 -9.95 11.30
CA LYS A 9 10.22 -10.11 11.19
C LYS A 9 10.89 -8.79 10.80
N ILE A 10 10.41 -8.13 9.76
CA ILE A 10 10.92 -6.84 9.28
C ILE A 10 10.90 -5.80 10.39
N ILE A 11 9.81 -5.70 11.15
CA ILE A 11 9.70 -4.73 12.25
C ILE A 11 10.67 -5.07 13.39
N ASN A 12 10.70 -6.33 13.81
CA ASN A 12 11.54 -6.77 14.92
C ASN A 12 13.04 -6.68 14.60
N GLU A 13 13.42 -6.85 13.32
CA GLU A 13 14.80 -6.76 12.84
C GLU A 13 15.17 -5.36 12.34
N SER A 14 14.27 -4.38 12.43
CA SER A 14 14.49 -3.03 11.89
C SER A 14 15.52 -2.19 12.65
N GLY A 15 15.90 -2.60 13.87
CA GLY A 15 16.74 -1.82 14.78
C GLY A 15 16.03 -0.64 15.46
N TYR A 16 14.72 -0.45 15.22
CA TYR A 16 13.91 0.55 15.89
C TYR A 16 13.01 -0.09 16.96
N SER A 17 12.95 0.52 18.15
CA SER A 17 11.90 0.21 19.13
C SER A 17 10.54 0.73 18.69
N ASP A 18 9.45 0.16 19.21
CA ASP A 18 8.08 0.61 18.96
C ASP A 18 7.91 2.13 19.21
N ARG A 19 8.58 2.66 20.23
CA ARG A 19 8.57 4.09 20.55
C ARG A 19 9.24 4.94 19.47
N GLN A 20 10.36 4.47 18.91
CA GLN A 20 11.04 5.16 17.81
C GLN A 20 10.25 5.08 16.52
N ILE A 21 9.65 3.92 16.21
CA ILE A 21 8.76 3.77 15.05
C ILE A 21 7.58 4.72 15.20
N PHE A 22 6.91 4.78 16.36
CA PHE A 22 5.86 5.76 16.63
C PHE A 22 6.35 7.19 16.43
N ALA A 23 7.50 7.55 17.00
CA ALA A 23 8.00 8.91 16.93
C ALA A 23 8.32 9.34 15.49
N TRP A 24 8.80 8.44 14.64
CA TRP A 24 9.06 8.74 13.22
C TRP A 24 7.81 8.73 12.35
N THR A 25 6.88 7.82 12.61
CA THR A 25 5.78 7.50 11.68
C THR A 25 4.43 8.02 12.14
N GLY A 26 4.27 8.30 13.43
CA GLY A 26 2.98 8.54 14.07
C GLY A 26 2.09 7.29 14.15
N ILE A 27 2.56 6.11 13.72
CA ILE A 27 1.80 4.86 13.89
C ILE A 27 1.79 4.54 15.39
N SER A 28 0.61 4.45 15.99
CA SER A 28 0.47 4.20 17.43
C SER A 28 1.22 2.94 17.88
N THR A 29 1.80 2.97 19.08
CA THR A 29 2.52 1.82 19.65
C THR A 29 1.68 0.54 19.75
N PRO A 30 0.36 0.56 20.04
CA PRO A 30 -0.45 -0.66 20.01
C PRO A 30 -0.55 -1.26 18.61
N VAL A 31 -0.64 -0.43 17.57
CA VAL A 31 -0.69 -0.89 16.18
C VAL A 31 0.63 -1.55 15.78
N ILE A 32 1.76 -0.93 16.14
CA ILE A 32 3.11 -1.50 15.90
C ILE A 32 3.24 -2.84 16.62
N SER A 33 2.88 -2.88 17.90
CA SER A 33 2.91 -4.11 18.69
C SER A 33 2.05 -5.21 18.08
N ASN A 34 0.86 -4.88 17.57
CA ASN A 34 0.02 -5.85 16.87
C ASN A 34 0.66 -6.35 15.56
N MET A 35 1.38 -5.52 14.82
CA MET A 35 2.13 -5.97 13.63
C MET A 35 3.28 -6.91 14.02
N SER A 36 4.08 -6.56 15.02
CA SER A 36 5.21 -7.37 15.52
C SER A 36 4.77 -8.73 16.08
N ASN A 37 3.55 -8.80 16.60
CA ASN A 37 2.95 -10.01 17.15
C ASN A 37 1.98 -10.72 16.19
N GLN A 38 1.90 -10.30 14.92
CA GLN A 38 1.03 -10.90 13.90
C GLN A 38 -0.48 -10.84 14.23
N LYS A 39 -0.88 -9.92 15.11
CA LYS A 39 -2.26 -9.71 15.59
C LYS A 39 -3.06 -8.70 14.77
N HIS A 40 -2.53 -8.19 13.66
CA HIS A 40 -3.27 -7.29 12.79
C HIS A 40 -3.92 -8.04 11.61
N ASP A 41 -5.03 -7.54 11.09
CA ASP A 41 -5.78 -8.22 10.02
C ASP A 41 -5.46 -7.70 8.62
N SER A 42 -4.99 -6.46 8.51
CA SER A 42 -4.72 -5.81 7.23
C SER A 42 -3.72 -4.69 7.34
N LEU A 43 -2.78 -4.61 6.40
CA LEU A 43 -1.80 -3.54 6.34
C LEU A 43 -2.35 -2.36 5.54
N LYS A 44 -2.59 -1.24 6.22
CA LYS A 44 -3.08 -0.02 5.58
C LYS A 44 -1.98 0.64 4.74
N VAL A 45 -2.39 1.39 3.73
CA VAL A 45 -1.47 2.10 2.83
C VAL A 45 -0.60 3.11 3.57
N ASP A 46 -1.18 3.84 4.53
CA ASP A 46 -0.45 4.82 5.34
C ASP A 46 0.68 4.16 6.15
N GLN A 47 0.37 3.07 6.82
CA GLN A 47 1.30 2.25 7.61
C GLN A 47 2.41 1.71 6.72
N PHE A 48 2.04 1.12 5.57
CA PHE A 48 2.98 0.60 4.60
C PHE A 48 3.95 1.69 4.11
N ILE A 49 3.43 2.85 3.68
CA ILE A 49 4.28 3.93 3.16
C ILE A 49 5.21 4.46 4.23
N LYS A 50 4.72 4.68 5.45
CA LYS A 50 5.54 5.17 6.56
C LYS A 50 6.65 4.18 6.93
N LEU A 51 6.35 2.89 7.00
CA LEU A 51 7.37 1.86 7.23
C LEU A 51 8.37 1.80 6.07
N LYS A 52 7.90 1.84 4.82
CA LYS A 52 8.76 1.89 3.63
C LYS A 52 9.74 3.07 3.68
N LEU A 53 9.24 4.26 4.04
CA LEU A 53 10.05 5.47 4.17
C LEU A 53 11.06 5.36 5.31
N LEU A 54 10.64 4.88 6.49
CA LEU A 54 11.50 4.71 7.66
C LEU A 54 12.65 3.73 7.38
N LEU A 55 12.33 2.62 6.70
CA LEU A 55 13.28 1.56 6.37
C LEU A 55 14.04 1.82 5.06
N LYS A 56 13.75 2.94 4.36
CA LYS A 56 14.37 3.34 3.09
C LYS A 56 14.31 2.26 2.01
N LYS A 57 13.17 1.57 1.90
CA LYS A 57 12.96 0.48 0.94
C LYS A 57 12.34 0.99 -0.37
N ASP A 58 12.64 0.31 -1.47
CA ASP A 58 11.86 0.47 -2.71
C ASP A 58 10.43 -0.04 -2.51
N HIS A 59 9.48 0.50 -3.29
CA HIS A 59 8.08 0.10 -3.16
C HIS A 59 7.81 -1.35 -3.55
N GLU A 60 8.32 -1.79 -4.71
CA GLU A 60 8.08 -3.13 -5.23
C GLU A 60 8.79 -4.18 -4.37
N ASP A 61 10.06 -3.93 -4.05
CA ASP A 61 10.84 -4.81 -3.19
C ASP A 61 10.17 -4.98 -1.83
N PHE A 62 9.69 -3.89 -1.22
CA PHE A 62 9.06 -3.96 0.09
C PHE A 62 7.70 -4.68 0.07
N VAL A 63 6.90 -4.49 -0.99
CA VAL A 63 5.66 -5.27 -1.19
C VAL A 63 5.99 -6.77 -1.24
N TYR A 64 6.99 -7.17 -2.00
CA TYR A 64 7.31 -8.60 -2.13
C TYR A 64 8.08 -9.17 -0.94
N GLU A 65 8.84 -8.36 -0.20
CA GLU A 65 9.43 -8.76 1.08
C GLU A 65 8.33 -9.10 2.10
N ILE A 66 7.26 -8.29 2.16
CA ILE A 66 6.13 -8.53 3.06
C ILE A 66 5.26 -9.68 2.54
N PHE A 67 4.67 -9.55 1.35
CA PHE A 67 3.63 -10.46 0.89
C PHE A 67 4.17 -11.70 0.17
N GLY A 68 5.33 -11.58 -0.47
CA GLY A 68 5.83 -12.58 -1.43
C GLY A 68 5.08 -12.50 -2.76
N LYS A 69 5.78 -12.76 -3.87
CA LYS A 69 5.17 -12.74 -5.21
C LYS A 69 3.97 -13.69 -5.33
N GLN A 70 4.05 -14.86 -4.68
CA GLN A 70 3.01 -15.89 -4.72
C GLN A 70 1.69 -15.45 -4.08
N TYR A 71 1.70 -14.46 -3.17
CA TYR A 71 0.47 -13.91 -2.58
C TYR A 71 -0.43 -13.26 -3.64
N PHE A 72 0.15 -12.79 -4.75
CA PHE A 72 -0.57 -12.15 -5.85
C PHE A 72 -0.73 -13.08 -7.07
N SER A 73 -0.39 -14.37 -6.96
CA SER A 73 -0.46 -15.32 -8.08
C SER A 73 -1.85 -15.50 -8.67
N SER A 74 -2.90 -15.25 -7.88
CA SER A 74 -4.29 -15.33 -8.35
C SER A 74 -4.74 -14.08 -9.11
N VAL A 75 -3.94 -13.01 -9.12
CA VAL A 75 -4.29 -11.77 -9.83
C VAL A 75 -4.14 -11.99 -11.33
N ARG A 76 -5.23 -11.80 -12.07
CA ARG A 76 -5.22 -11.89 -13.53
C ARG A 76 -5.04 -10.51 -14.13
N LYS A 77 -4.50 -10.47 -15.35
CA LYS A 77 -4.41 -9.23 -16.13
C LYS A 77 -5.77 -8.96 -16.77
N VAL A 78 -6.19 -7.70 -16.76
CA VAL A 78 -7.37 -7.27 -17.52
C VAL A 78 -6.96 -7.12 -18.98
N GLU A 79 -7.53 -7.96 -19.84
CA GLU A 79 -7.33 -7.85 -21.28
C GLU A 79 -7.90 -6.51 -21.77
N ARG A 80 -7.04 -5.66 -22.35
CA ARG A 80 -7.49 -4.45 -23.03
C ARG A 80 -7.69 -4.78 -24.51
N PRO A 81 -8.74 -4.25 -25.17
CA PRO A 81 -8.87 -4.43 -26.62
C PRO A 81 -7.61 -3.87 -27.33
N ASP A 82 -7.00 -4.69 -28.17
CA ASP A 82 -5.64 -4.54 -28.70
C ASP A 82 -5.36 -3.25 -29.49
N LYS A 83 -6.38 -2.49 -29.91
CA LYS A 83 -6.19 -1.25 -30.68
C LYS A 83 -7.09 -0.12 -30.19
N LEU A 84 -6.54 0.68 -29.28
CA LEU A 84 -6.99 2.05 -29.11
C LEU A 84 -6.54 2.89 -30.31
N THR A 85 -7.47 3.64 -30.92
CA THR A 85 -7.15 4.64 -31.94
C THR A 85 -6.24 5.74 -31.37
N LYS A 86 -5.58 6.56 -32.20
CA LYS A 86 -4.74 7.68 -31.71
C LYS A 86 -5.53 8.62 -30.79
N LEU A 87 -6.77 8.95 -31.15
CA LEU A 87 -7.70 9.70 -30.30
C LEU A 87 -8.07 8.92 -29.04
N GLY A 88 -8.31 7.61 -29.19
CA GLY A 88 -8.53 6.70 -28.07
C GLY A 88 -7.38 6.71 -27.06
N LYS A 89 -6.12 6.75 -27.50
CA LYS A 89 -4.94 6.84 -26.62
C LYS A 89 -4.88 8.17 -25.86
N ILE A 90 -5.08 9.29 -26.56
CA ILE A 90 -5.12 10.64 -25.96
C ILE A 90 -6.19 10.72 -24.86
N LEU A 91 -7.40 10.20 -25.13
CA LEU A 91 -8.48 10.19 -24.16
C LEU A 91 -8.28 9.13 -23.05
N THR A 92 -7.51 8.07 -23.28
CA THR A 92 -7.28 7.03 -22.26
C THR A 92 -6.27 7.46 -21.19
N ASP A 93 -5.34 8.36 -21.51
CA ASP A 93 -4.46 8.97 -20.50
C ASP A 93 -5.24 9.92 -19.56
N GLN A 94 -6.29 10.57 -20.09
CA GLN A 94 -7.13 11.52 -19.37
C GLN A 94 -8.31 10.85 -18.63
N TYR A 95 -8.84 9.73 -19.16
CA TYR A 95 -10.03 9.02 -18.66
C TYR A 95 -9.78 7.51 -18.40
N SER A 96 -8.55 7.12 -18.03
CA SER A 96 -8.16 5.72 -17.79
C SER A 96 -9.10 4.92 -16.86
N TYR A 97 -9.90 5.61 -16.04
CA TYR A 97 -10.88 5.01 -15.13
C TYR A 97 -12.28 4.82 -15.73
N GLU A 98 -12.69 5.58 -16.76
CA GLU A 98 -14.03 5.44 -17.37
C GLU A 98 -14.16 4.19 -18.26
N LYS A 99 -13.05 3.68 -18.80
CA LYS A 99 -13.02 2.47 -19.65
C LYS A 99 -12.73 1.18 -18.91
N LEU A 100 -12.63 1.24 -17.58
CA LEU A 100 -12.21 0.11 -16.76
C LEU A 100 -13.42 -0.82 -16.60
N PRO A 101 -13.47 -2.01 -17.22
CA PRO A 101 -14.65 -2.86 -17.12
C PRO A 101 -14.70 -3.37 -15.69
N LYS A 102 -15.47 -2.69 -14.84
CA LYS A 102 -15.50 -2.88 -13.39
C LYS A 102 -15.67 -4.35 -12.99
N LYS A 103 -16.48 -5.08 -13.77
CA LYS A 103 -16.68 -6.53 -13.63
C LYS A 103 -15.40 -7.32 -13.91
N GLU A 104 -14.62 -6.93 -14.91
CA GLU A 104 -13.35 -7.58 -15.24
C GLU A 104 -12.29 -7.27 -14.20
N LEU A 105 -12.17 -6.02 -13.73
CA LEU A 105 -11.23 -5.70 -12.65
C LEU A 105 -11.59 -6.43 -11.35
N SER A 106 -12.89 -6.54 -11.05
CA SER A 106 -13.38 -7.33 -9.93
C SER A 106 -13.00 -8.81 -10.04
N ARG A 107 -13.18 -9.41 -11.22
CA ARG A 107 -12.74 -10.79 -11.50
C ARG A 107 -11.22 -10.95 -11.43
N ALA A 108 -10.47 -9.98 -11.96
CA ALA A 108 -9.03 -10.00 -12.06
C ALA A 108 -8.35 -9.89 -10.69
N THR A 109 -8.88 -9.05 -9.80
CA THR A 109 -8.31 -8.75 -8.48
C THR A 109 -8.91 -9.61 -7.36
N GLY A 110 -10.09 -10.21 -7.58
CA GLY A 110 -10.90 -10.84 -6.54
C GLY A 110 -11.59 -9.84 -5.60
N LEU A 111 -11.51 -8.53 -5.87
CA LEU A 111 -12.13 -7.49 -5.05
C LEU A 111 -13.60 -7.26 -5.46
N PRO A 112 -14.51 -7.05 -4.51
CA PRO A 112 -15.88 -6.65 -4.82
C PRO A 112 -15.90 -5.33 -5.60
N SER A 113 -16.84 -5.25 -6.54
CA SER A 113 -17.12 -4.05 -7.33
C SER A 113 -17.31 -2.78 -6.48
N SER A 114 -17.99 -2.89 -5.33
CA SER A 114 -18.16 -1.77 -4.39
C SER A 114 -16.83 -1.35 -3.75
N ARG A 115 -15.97 -2.31 -3.40
CA ARG A 115 -14.66 -2.04 -2.81
C ARG A 115 -13.71 -1.39 -3.81
N ILE A 116 -13.76 -1.80 -5.09
CA ILE A 116 -13.00 -1.15 -6.16
C ILE A 116 -13.42 0.33 -6.29
N ASN A 117 -14.72 0.61 -6.31
CA ASN A 117 -15.20 2.00 -6.35
C ASN A 117 -14.67 2.81 -5.17
N TYR A 118 -14.82 2.28 -3.95
CA TYR A 118 -14.28 2.92 -2.77
C TYR A 118 -12.78 3.22 -2.92
N ILE A 119 -11.99 2.24 -3.37
CA ILE A 119 -10.55 2.42 -3.57
C ILE A 119 -10.26 3.46 -4.65
N VAL A 120 -11.10 3.61 -5.68
CA VAL A 120 -10.88 4.60 -6.74
C VAL A 120 -11.31 6.01 -6.33
N GLU A 121 -12.45 6.12 -5.65
CA GLU A 121 -13.13 7.38 -5.34
C GLU A 121 -12.61 8.01 -4.04
N GLU A 122 -12.29 7.21 -3.02
CA GLU A 122 -11.96 7.69 -1.68
C GLU A 122 -10.45 7.65 -1.39
N GLU A 123 -9.87 8.75 -0.91
CA GLU A 123 -8.48 8.82 -0.44
C GLU A 123 -8.43 8.72 1.08
N ASP A 124 -8.64 7.52 1.62
CA ASP A 124 -8.70 7.29 3.07
C ASP A 124 -7.69 6.23 3.58
N GLU A 125 -7.30 6.39 4.84
CA GLU A 125 -6.40 5.55 5.63
C GLU A 125 -6.90 4.10 5.80
N THR A 126 -8.14 3.78 5.43
CA THR A 126 -8.67 2.40 5.49
C THR A 126 -8.34 1.55 4.26
N ILE A 127 -7.74 2.14 3.21
CA ILE A 127 -7.31 1.39 2.03
C ILE A 127 -6.11 0.52 2.39
N LYS A 128 -6.15 -0.75 1.97
CA LYS A 128 -5.08 -1.71 2.24
C LYS A 128 -4.09 -1.73 1.08
N ILE A 129 -2.82 -1.90 1.39
CA ILE A 129 -1.78 -1.87 0.36
C ILE A 129 -1.93 -3.03 -0.63
N ASP A 130 -2.33 -4.21 -0.17
CA ASP A 130 -2.51 -5.38 -1.03
C ASP A 130 -3.64 -5.19 -2.05
N GLU A 131 -4.68 -4.44 -1.70
CA GLU A 131 -5.78 -4.10 -2.61
C GLU A 131 -5.29 -3.19 -3.75
N LEU A 132 -4.47 -2.17 -3.45
CA LEU A 132 -3.86 -1.32 -4.47
C LEU A 132 -2.89 -2.11 -5.35
N THR A 133 -2.04 -2.94 -4.75
CA THR A 133 -1.11 -3.79 -5.50
C THR A 133 -1.86 -4.73 -6.46
N LYS A 134 -2.96 -5.36 -6.03
CA LYS A 134 -3.80 -6.19 -6.91
C LYS A 134 -4.32 -5.40 -8.10
N ILE A 135 -4.79 -4.17 -7.89
CA ILE A 135 -5.28 -3.30 -8.97
C ILE A 135 -4.15 -2.92 -9.94
N GLU A 136 -2.97 -2.57 -9.43
CA GLU A 136 -1.81 -2.23 -10.25
C GLU A 136 -1.37 -3.42 -11.13
N LEU A 137 -1.28 -4.61 -10.53
CA LEU A 137 -0.96 -5.86 -11.23
C LEU A 137 -2.01 -6.20 -12.30
N ALA A 138 -3.30 -6.10 -11.95
CA ALA A 138 -4.39 -6.38 -12.88
C ALA A 138 -4.41 -5.41 -14.07
N LEU A 139 -3.95 -4.17 -13.87
CA LEU A 139 -3.88 -3.14 -14.90
C LEU A 139 -2.53 -3.07 -15.62
N GLU A 140 -1.60 -3.97 -15.30
CA GLU A 140 -0.22 -3.99 -15.82
C GLU A 140 0.52 -2.65 -15.62
N ARG A 141 0.31 -2.04 -14.45
CA ARG A 141 1.01 -0.82 -14.05
C ARG A 141 2.22 -1.16 -13.17
N PRO A 142 3.30 -0.35 -13.23
CA PRO A 142 4.40 -0.47 -12.27
C PRO A 142 3.88 -0.35 -10.83
N LEU A 143 4.41 -1.16 -9.91
CA LEU A 143 3.97 -1.13 -8.52
C LEU A 143 4.26 0.21 -7.86
N GLY A 144 3.31 0.68 -7.07
CA GLY A 144 3.36 1.97 -6.39
C GLY A 144 2.98 3.17 -7.26
N THR A 145 2.51 2.97 -8.49
CA THR A 145 1.97 4.04 -9.35
C THR A 145 0.78 4.75 -8.70
N LEU A 146 -0.22 4.00 -8.24
CA LEU A 146 -1.41 4.52 -7.56
C LEU A 146 -1.04 5.13 -6.22
N VAL A 147 -0.12 4.49 -5.51
CA VAL A 147 0.38 4.98 -4.22
C VAL A 147 1.06 6.33 -4.36
N LYS A 148 1.95 6.50 -5.34
CA LYS A 148 2.63 7.77 -5.63
C LYS A 148 1.64 8.87 -6.03
N LYS A 149 0.60 8.54 -6.79
CA LYS A 149 -0.39 9.54 -7.25
C LYS A 149 -1.29 10.02 -6.11
N ARG A 150 -1.83 9.09 -5.31
CA ARG A 150 -2.90 9.38 -4.34
C ARG A 150 -2.39 9.67 -2.93
N PHE A 151 -1.29 9.05 -2.54
CA PHE A 151 -0.75 9.15 -1.17
C PHE A 151 0.58 9.91 -1.13
N SER A 152 0.78 10.84 -2.08
CA SER A 152 2.00 11.66 -2.21
C SER A 152 2.30 12.54 -0.98
N LYS A 153 1.26 12.86 -0.20
CA LYS A 153 1.37 13.71 1.00
C LYS A 153 1.85 12.96 2.24
N ILE A 154 1.86 11.62 2.21
CA ILE A 154 2.30 10.81 3.36
C ILE A 154 3.82 10.92 3.50
N LYS A 155 4.25 11.41 4.66
CA LYS A 155 5.64 11.65 5.01
C LYS A 155 5.90 11.23 6.45
N LEU A 156 7.18 11.01 6.76
CA LEU A 156 7.62 10.85 8.14
C LEU A 156 7.56 12.20 8.88
N ASN A 157 7.55 12.10 10.20
CA ASN A 157 7.83 13.23 11.06
C ASN A 157 9.23 13.78 10.77
N THR A 158 9.38 15.10 10.90
CA THR A 158 10.71 15.73 10.87
C THR A 158 11.51 15.35 12.12
N GLN A 159 12.83 15.51 12.08
CA GLN A 159 13.71 15.27 13.23
C GLN A 159 13.20 15.96 14.51
N ARG A 160 12.78 17.22 14.38
CA ARG A 160 12.22 18.01 15.50
C ARG A 160 10.92 17.39 16.05
N GLN A 161 10.05 16.92 15.18
CA GLN A 161 8.80 16.26 15.59
C GLN A 161 9.08 14.90 16.25
N TYR A 162 10.04 14.14 15.73
CA TYR A 162 10.49 12.88 16.31
C TYR A 162 11.03 13.07 17.74
N GLU A 163 11.93 14.04 17.94
CA GLU A 163 12.49 14.35 19.27
C GLU A 163 11.41 14.79 20.25
N ALA A 164 10.48 15.64 19.81
CA ALA A 164 9.35 16.07 20.62
C ALA A 164 8.43 14.89 21.01
N ALA A 165 8.15 13.98 20.06
CA ALA A 165 7.34 12.79 20.31
C ALA A 165 8.02 11.83 21.29
N LEU A 166 9.34 11.62 21.17
CA LEU A 166 10.09 10.78 22.10
C LEU A 166 10.14 11.37 23.51
N LYS A 167 10.26 12.69 23.64
CA LYS A 167 10.28 13.36 24.95
C LYS A 167 8.95 13.13 25.70
N LYS A 168 7.82 13.28 25.00
CA LYS A 168 6.48 13.02 25.55
C LYS A 168 6.24 11.57 25.98
N LEU A 169 7.04 10.61 25.50
CA LEU A 169 6.95 9.20 25.89
C LEU A 169 7.87 8.84 27.08
N LYS A 170 8.72 9.78 27.52
CA LYS A 170 9.60 9.64 28.69
C LYS A 170 9.04 10.34 29.93
N GLU A 171 8.20 11.33 29.73
CA GLU A 171 7.36 11.99 30.74
C GLU A 171 6.15 11.11 31.09
#